data_AF-A0A452QD80-F1
#
_entry.id   AF-A0A452QD80-F1
#
_cell.length_a   1.000
_cell.length_b   1.000
_cell.length_c   1.000
_cell.angle_alpha   90.00
_cell.angle_beta   90.00
_cell.angle_gamma   90.00
#
_symmetry.space_group_name_H-M   'P 1'
#
loop_
_entity.id
_entity.type
_entity.pdbx_description
1 polymer ?
#
loop_
_entity_poly.entity_id
_entity_poly.type
_entity_poly.pdbx_seq_one_letter_code
_entity_poly.pdbx_strand_id
1 'polypeptide(L)'
;SPHPHQHLLFLVLLIPAILGGASDPFSPQNCLNKQQLLTAIRQLQQVLKGQETRFAEGIRSMKSRLAALHSSVNRVGADAPPVSCPALSAPPDGRKFGSKYLVDHEVHFTCNPGFQLLGPSSVVCLPNGTWTGEQPYCKDISECSSQPCQNGGTCVEGVTQYKCICPPGRTGSRCQHQAQTAAPDGSEAGDPAFSRAPRCAQVERTQHCSCEAGFHLSGAAGDSLYGQEGRPRLCMHTCVNTPGSYRCACPSGYRTLADGKSCEDVDECVSPQLVCPQGTMCINTGGGFQCVSPECPEGSGNVSYVKTSPFQCERNPCPMDSRPCRHLPKTISFHYLSLPSNLKTPITLFRMATASAPGRPGPNSLRFGIVGGNSRGHFVMQRSDRQTGELILVQTLEGPQTLEVDVDMSEYLDRSFQANHVSKVTIFVSPYDF
;
A
#
# COMPACT_ATOMS: atom_id res chain seq x y z
N SER A 1 -7.55 17.93 52.77
CA SER A 1 -7.85 19.15 53.54
C SER A 1 -7.01 19.09 54.81
N PRO A 2 -6.23 20.13 55.16
CA PRO A 2 -6.61 21.55 55.15
C PRO A 2 -5.78 22.43 54.20
N HIS A 3 -6.18 23.70 54.14
CA HIS A 3 -5.89 24.73 53.13
C HIS A 3 -4.45 25.31 53.10
N PRO A 4 -3.99 25.80 51.93
CA PRO A 4 -2.77 26.60 51.80
C PRO A 4 -2.89 28.04 52.35
N HIS A 5 -4.05 28.43 52.90
CA HIS A 5 -4.27 29.77 53.46
C HIS A 5 -3.61 30.01 54.82
N GLN A 6 -3.09 28.98 55.50
CA GLN A 6 -2.57 29.11 56.87
C GLN A 6 -1.12 29.64 56.93
N HIS A 7 -0.34 29.48 55.85
CA HIS A 7 1.04 30.01 55.80
C HIS A 7 1.13 31.48 55.41
N LEU A 8 0.12 32.02 54.72
CA LEU A 8 0.08 33.45 54.36
C LEU A 8 -0.32 34.33 55.56
N LEU A 9 -1.16 33.82 56.48
CA LEU A 9 -1.54 34.56 57.69
C LEU A 9 -0.38 34.72 58.69
N PHE A 10 0.54 33.77 58.77
CA PHE A 10 1.69 33.86 59.68
C PHE A 10 2.71 34.95 59.27
N LEU A 11 2.77 35.29 57.97
CA LEU A 11 3.66 36.32 57.44
C LEU A 11 3.10 37.74 57.57
N VAL A 12 1.77 37.88 57.63
CA VAL A 12 1.10 39.20 57.81
C VAL A 12 1.02 39.60 59.28
N LEU A 13 1.03 38.66 60.22
CA LEU A 13 0.96 38.93 61.67
C LEU A 13 2.31 39.28 62.33
N LEU A 14 3.44 39.16 61.64
CA LEU A 14 4.77 39.53 62.17
C LEU A 14 5.18 40.97 61.87
N ILE A 15 4.46 41.66 60.99
CA ILE A 15 4.76 43.05 60.60
C ILE A 15 4.26 44.09 61.63
N PRO A 16 3.16 43.90 62.40
CA PRO A 16 2.78 44.85 63.44
C PRO A 16 3.61 44.73 64.73
N ALA A 17 4.31 43.61 64.95
CA ALA A 17 5.06 43.39 66.20
C ALA A 17 6.43 44.10 66.24
N ILE A 18 6.91 44.62 65.11
CA ILE A 18 8.16 45.41 65.02
C ILE A 18 7.86 46.92 65.04
N LEU A 19 6.62 47.33 64.76
CA LEU A 19 6.18 48.73 64.70
C LEU A 19 5.11 48.98 65.76
N GLY A 20 5.49 48.83 67.03
CA GLY A 20 4.65 49.23 68.16
C GLY A 20 4.68 50.74 68.37
N GLY A 21 3.49 51.33 68.49
CA GLY A 21 3.25 52.51 69.34
C GLY A 21 3.19 53.86 68.62
N ALA A 22 1.98 54.36 68.45
CA ALA A 22 1.70 55.75 68.10
C ALA A 22 1.88 56.68 69.32
N SER A 23 2.64 57.78 69.17
CA SER A 23 2.38 59.10 69.77
C SER A 23 3.44 60.15 69.37
N ASP A 24 3.06 61.11 68.51
CA ASP A 24 3.39 62.55 68.47
C ASP A 24 4.86 63.10 68.45
N PRO A 25 5.10 64.35 68.00
CA PRO A 25 5.91 64.55 66.79
C PRO A 25 7.08 65.51 67.01
N PHE A 26 8.31 65.03 67.17
CA PHE A 26 9.54 65.79 66.90
C PHE A 26 10.75 64.85 66.96
N SER A 27 11.21 64.31 65.83
CA SER A 27 12.61 63.90 65.64
C SER A 27 12.88 63.48 64.18
N PRO A 28 14.07 63.78 63.63
CA PRO A 28 14.39 63.46 62.24
C PRO A 28 14.79 61.98 62.12
N GLN A 29 13.93 61.21 61.45
CA GLN A 29 14.25 60.15 60.49
C GLN A 29 15.53 59.31 60.76
N ASN A 30 15.36 58.19 61.46
CA ASN A 30 16.36 57.11 61.53
C ASN A 30 16.49 56.42 60.15
N CYS A 31 17.49 56.81 59.37
CA CYS A 31 17.93 56.03 58.21
C CYS A 31 18.51 54.69 58.67
N LEU A 32 17.92 53.58 58.24
CA LEU A 32 18.46 52.23 58.44
C LEU A 32 19.90 52.15 57.94
N ASN A 33 20.82 51.75 58.82
CA ASN A 33 22.24 51.74 58.52
C ASN A 33 22.52 50.67 57.44
N LYS A 34 23.36 50.98 56.44
CA LYS A 34 23.68 50.11 55.28
C LYS A 34 24.07 48.69 55.70
N GLN A 35 24.71 48.55 56.85
CA GLN A 35 25.08 47.25 57.40
C GLN A 35 23.86 46.41 57.83
N GLN A 36 22.85 47.01 58.46
CA GLN A 36 21.63 46.31 58.89
C GLN A 36 20.79 45.82 57.70
N LEU A 37 20.75 46.60 56.61
CA LEU A 37 20.07 46.19 55.38
C LEU A 37 20.77 45.01 54.71
N LEU A 38 22.11 45.01 54.69
CA LEU A 38 22.90 43.91 54.13
C LEU A 38 22.76 42.62 54.95
N THR A 39 22.66 42.69 56.27
CA THR A 39 22.36 41.51 57.10
C THR A 39 20.95 40.98 56.84
N ALA A 40 19.95 41.86 56.73
CA ALA A 40 18.59 41.46 56.41
C ALA A 40 18.49 40.77 55.04
N ILE A 41 19.16 41.29 54.01
CA ILE A 41 19.21 40.68 52.67
C ILE A 41 19.87 39.29 52.72
N ARG A 42 20.97 39.14 53.46
CA ARG A 42 21.65 37.83 53.62
C ARG A 42 20.76 36.81 54.33
N GLN A 43 20.01 37.22 55.36
CA GLN A 43 19.05 36.34 56.03
C GLN A 43 17.92 35.93 55.08
N LEU A 44 17.38 36.86 54.29
CA LEU A 44 16.32 36.57 53.33
C LEU A 44 16.78 35.60 52.23
N GLN A 45 18.02 35.76 51.74
CA GLN A 45 18.63 34.83 50.78
C GLN A 45 18.83 33.43 51.37
N GLN A 46 19.23 33.31 52.65
CA GLN A 46 19.33 32.00 53.31
C GLN A 46 17.96 31.33 53.43
N VAL A 47 16.91 32.08 53.78
CA VAL A 47 15.55 31.55 53.87
C VAL A 47 15.04 31.09 52.51
N LEU A 48 15.25 31.89 51.45
CA LEU A 48 14.86 31.53 50.08
C LEU A 48 15.58 30.28 49.60
N LYS A 49 16.90 30.17 49.83
CA LYS A 49 17.68 28.96 49.48
C LYS A 49 17.23 27.74 50.29
N GLY A 50 16.81 27.94 51.54
CA GLY A 50 16.21 26.90 52.37
C GLY A 50 14.81 26.47 51.90
N GLN A 51 14.04 27.34 51.26
CA GLN A 51 12.75 26.99 50.67
C GLN A 51 12.91 26.25 49.33
N GLU A 52 13.85 26.69 48.50
CA GLU A 52 14.16 26.05 47.21
C GLU A 52 14.63 24.60 47.38
N THR A 53 15.49 24.34 48.36
CA THR A 53 15.97 22.99 48.69
C THR A 53 14.85 22.06 49.17
N ARG A 54 13.96 22.55 50.05
CA ARG A 54 12.78 21.79 50.50
C ARG A 54 11.79 21.53 49.37
N PHE A 55 11.60 22.49 48.48
CA PHE A 55 10.74 22.32 47.30
C PHE A 55 11.32 21.27 46.33
N ALA A 56 12.63 21.32 46.07
CA ALA A 56 13.33 20.34 45.24
C ALA A 56 13.25 18.92 45.83
N GLU A 57 13.39 18.78 47.15
CA GLU A 57 13.17 17.51 47.85
C GLU A 57 11.72 17.04 47.80
N GLY A 58 10.76 17.96 47.92
CA GLY A 58 9.33 17.68 47.74
C GLY A 58 9.03 17.10 46.36
N ILE A 59 9.58 17.70 45.30
CA ILE A 59 9.46 17.18 43.93
C ILE A 59 10.15 15.83 43.77
N ARG A 60 11.34 15.64 44.36
CA ARG A 60 12.05 14.35 44.31
C ARG A 60 11.24 13.23 45.00
N SER A 61 10.62 13.54 46.15
CA SER A 61 9.73 12.64 46.88
C SER A 61 8.44 12.33 46.10
N MET A 62 7.82 13.34 45.47
CA MET A 62 6.67 13.12 44.59
C MET A 62 7.02 12.25 43.38
N LYS A 63 8.18 12.48 42.74
CA LYS A 63 8.67 11.65 41.63
C LYS A 63 8.94 10.21 42.06
N SER A 64 9.49 10.02 43.26
CA SER A 64 9.68 8.69 43.89
C SER A 64 8.35 7.98 44.14
N ARG A 65 7.37 8.68 44.74
CA ARG A 65 6.02 8.13 44.98
C ARG A 65 5.28 7.81 43.69
N LEU A 66 5.43 8.66 42.67
CA LEU A 66 4.87 8.42 41.33
C LEU A 66 5.52 7.20 40.67
N ALA A 67 6.84 7.01 40.82
CA ALA A 67 7.54 5.83 40.33
C ALA A 67 7.09 4.55 41.06
N ALA A 68 6.84 4.62 42.37
CA ALA A 68 6.28 3.52 43.16
C ALA A 68 4.81 3.22 42.81
N LEU A 69 4.02 4.25 42.49
CA LEU A 69 2.66 4.09 41.98
C LEU A 69 2.65 3.49 40.56
N HIS A 70 3.55 3.92 39.67
CA HIS A 70 3.72 3.30 38.36
C HIS A 70 4.18 1.84 38.46
N SER A 71 5.07 1.51 39.40
CA SER A 71 5.53 0.12 39.57
C SER A 71 4.46 -0.79 40.18
N SER A 72 3.57 -0.25 41.02
CA SER A 72 2.42 -0.99 41.55
C SER A 72 1.30 -1.16 40.53
N VAL A 73 1.01 -0.16 39.68
CA VAL A 73 0.05 -0.29 38.58
C VAL A 73 0.55 -1.27 37.51
N ASN A 74 1.85 -1.26 37.19
CA ASN A 74 2.44 -2.24 36.26
C ASN A 74 2.50 -3.67 36.83
N ARG A 75 2.33 -3.86 38.14
CA ARG A 75 2.32 -5.18 38.80
C ARG A 75 0.97 -5.89 38.76
N VAL A 76 -0.11 -5.23 38.37
CA VAL A 76 -1.47 -5.81 38.37
C VAL A 76 -1.90 -6.36 36.99
N GLY A 77 -1.02 -6.40 36.00
CA GLY A 77 -1.38 -6.83 34.64
C GLY A 77 -0.32 -7.59 33.85
N ALA A 78 0.55 -8.35 34.51
CA ALA A 78 1.62 -9.07 33.85
C ALA A 78 1.73 -10.51 34.37
N ASP A 79 0.75 -11.37 34.07
CA ASP A 79 0.94 -12.83 34.07
C ASP A 79 -0.14 -13.64 33.33
N ALA A 80 -0.87 -13.02 32.40
CA ALA A 80 -1.58 -13.78 31.37
C ALA A 80 -0.71 -13.76 30.09
N PRO A 81 -0.34 -14.91 29.51
CA PRO A 81 0.27 -14.92 28.20
C PRO A 81 -0.69 -14.20 27.22
N PRO A 82 -0.16 -13.37 26.30
CA PRO A 82 -1.01 -12.67 25.34
C PRO A 82 -1.83 -13.71 24.56
N VAL A 83 -3.14 -13.51 24.49
CA VAL A 83 -4.04 -14.42 23.77
C VAL A 83 -3.56 -14.53 22.32
N SER A 84 -3.28 -15.76 21.89
CA SER A 84 -2.79 -16.09 20.56
C SER A 84 -3.67 -17.17 19.96
N CYS A 85 -4.03 -17.00 18.70
CA CYS A 85 -4.75 -17.99 17.92
C CYS A 85 -3.82 -19.13 17.46
N PRO A 86 -4.38 -20.32 17.14
CA PRO A 86 -3.64 -21.43 16.57
C PRO A 86 -2.92 -21.04 15.27
N ALA A 87 -1.72 -21.59 15.08
CA ALA A 87 -0.95 -21.37 13.86
C ALA A 87 -1.67 -22.02 12.66
N LEU A 88 -1.85 -21.23 11.59
CA LEU A 88 -2.49 -21.66 10.35
C LEU A 88 -1.44 -22.10 9.33
N SER A 89 -1.73 -23.16 8.58
CA SER A 89 -0.95 -23.61 7.42
C SER A 89 -1.52 -23.04 6.11
N ALA A 90 -0.70 -23.00 5.06
CA ALA A 90 -1.23 -22.72 3.73
C ALA A 90 -2.15 -23.87 3.28
N PRO A 91 -3.27 -23.58 2.60
CA PRO A 91 -4.08 -24.62 1.98
C PRO A 91 -3.25 -25.36 0.91
N PRO A 92 -3.55 -26.65 0.64
CA PRO A 92 -3.01 -27.36 -0.52
C PRO A 92 -3.26 -26.52 -1.77
N ASP A 93 -2.28 -26.47 -2.67
CA ASP A 93 -2.36 -25.67 -3.92
C ASP A 93 -2.67 -24.19 -3.70
N GLY A 94 -2.25 -23.65 -2.55
CA GLY A 94 -2.38 -22.24 -2.24
C GLY A 94 -1.23 -21.69 -1.40
N ARG A 95 -1.37 -20.42 -1.03
CA ARG A 95 -0.38 -19.65 -0.26
C ARG A 95 -1.07 -18.97 0.92
N LYS A 96 -0.30 -18.77 2.00
CA LYS A 96 -0.71 -18.07 3.21
C LYS A 96 0.18 -16.85 3.41
N PHE A 97 -0.44 -15.71 3.69
CA PHE A 97 0.22 -14.46 4.02
C PHE A 97 -0.10 -14.09 5.47
N GLY A 98 0.92 -13.66 6.21
CA GLY A 98 0.82 -13.38 7.65
C GLY A 98 1.53 -14.42 8.50
N SER A 99 2.41 -13.95 9.40
CA SER A 99 3.29 -14.77 10.24
C SER A 99 2.99 -14.65 11.74
N LYS A 100 2.04 -13.79 12.13
CA LYS A 100 1.67 -13.52 13.51
C LYS A 100 0.25 -14.01 13.80
N TYR A 101 0.02 -14.44 15.04
CA TYR A 101 -1.24 -15.06 15.46
C TYR A 101 -1.81 -14.39 16.72
N LEU A 102 -1.49 -13.13 16.99
CA LEU A 102 -2.03 -12.40 18.15
C LEU A 102 -3.36 -11.75 17.77
N VAL A 103 -4.16 -11.37 18.77
CA VAL A 103 -5.43 -10.63 18.61
C VAL A 103 -5.28 -9.47 17.61
N ASP A 104 -6.29 -9.32 16.75
CA ASP A 104 -6.41 -8.37 15.63
C ASP A 104 -5.43 -8.57 14.47
N HIS A 105 -4.56 -9.61 14.48
CA HIS A 105 -3.81 -9.96 13.27
C HIS A 105 -4.72 -10.67 12.27
N GLU A 106 -4.60 -10.25 11.02
CA GLU A 106 -5.25 -10.84 9.86
C GLU A 106 -4.27 -11.76 9.11
N VAL A 107 -4.76 -12.90 8.66
CA VAL A 107 -4.03 -13.87 7.82
C VAL A 107 -4.82 -14.02 6.54
N HIS A 108 -4.14 -13.84 5.39
CA HIS A 108 -4.76 -13.95 4.07
C HIS A 108 -4.38 -15.26 3.38
N PHE A 109 -5.31 -15.76 2.57
CA PHE A 109 -5.13 -16.99 1.80
C PHE A 109 -5.39 -16.74 0.33
N THR A 110 -4.60 -17.40 -0.52
CA THR A 110 -4.74 -17.33 -1.97
C THR A 110 -4.53 -18.72 -2.53
N CYS A 111 -5.09 -19.01 -3.69
CA CYS A 111 -4.81 -20.25 -4.41
C CYS A 111 -3.77 -20.02 -5.52
N ASN A 112 -3.09 -21.09 -5.91
CA ASN A 112 -2.24 -21.08 -7.09
C ASN A 112 -3.10 -20.94 -8.36
N PRO A 113 -2.53 -20.49 -9.49
CA PRO A 113 -3.25 -20.45 -10.76
C PRO A 113 -3.89 -21.80 -11.10
N GLY A 114 -5.13 -21.79 -11.60
CA GLY A 114 -5.93 -23.00 -11.86
C GLY A 114 -6.80 -23.47 -10.68
N PHE A 115 -6.70 -22.81 -9.52
CA PHE A 115 -7.48 -23.16 -8.34
C PHE A 115 -8.32 -21.98 -7.83
N GLN A 116 -9.54 -22.26 -7.40
CA GLN A 116 -10.46 -21.32 -6.79
C GLN A 116 -10.44 -21.47 -5.27
N LEU A 117 -10.38 -20.33 -4.58
CA LEU A 117 -10.47 -20.28 -3.13
C LEU A 117 -11.93 -20.46 -2.69
N LEU A 118 -12.19 -21.49 -1.89
CA LEU A 118 -13.48 -21.72 -1.24
C LEU A 118 -13.35 -21.44 0.26
N GLY A 119 -14.12 -20.47 0.74
CA GLY A 119 -14.07 -19.97 2.12
C GLY A 119 -13.65 -18.50 2.19
N PRO A 120 -13.36 -17.99 3.40
CA PRO A 120 -12.95 -16.61 3.58
C PRO A 120 -11.54 -16.36 3.03
N SER A 121 -11.34 -15.28 2.26
CA SER A 121 -10.01 -14.88 1.76
C SER A 121 -9.07 -14.38 2.86
N SER A 122 -9.61 -14.06 4.03
CA SER A 122 -8.85 -13.67 5.20
C SER A 122 -9.58 -14.01 6.49
N VAL A 123 -8.79 -14.25 7.53
CA VAL A 123 -9.27 -14.55 8.87
C VAL A 123 -8.54 -13.67 9.89
N VAL A 124 -9.27 -13.19 10.90
CA VAL A 124 -8.74 -12.30 11.94
C VAL A 124 -8.74 -13.04 13.28
N CYS A 125 -7.67 -12.88 14.06
CA CYS A 125 -7.56 -13.49 15.38
C CYS A 125 -8.37 -12.71 16.41
N LEU A 126 -9.35 -13.37 17.05
CA LEU A 126 -10.25 -12.76 18.02
C LEU A 126 -9.68 -12.77 19.45
N PRO A 127 -10.19 -11.90 20.35
CA PRO A 127 -9.76 -11.86 21.76
C PRO A 127 -10.02 -13.15 22.56
N ASN A 128 -10.87 -14.05 22.05
CA ASN A 128 -11.14 -15.36 22.64
C ASN A 128 -10.13 -16.44 22.19
N GLY A 129 -9.16 -16.11 21.33
CA GLY A 129 -8.16 -17.03 20.80
C GLY A 129 -8.63 -17.87 19.60
N THR A 130 -9.76 -17.53 18.97
CA THR A 130 -10.26 -18.21 17.76
C THR A 130 -10.16 -17.32 16.52
N TRP A 131 -10.19 -17.91 15.34
CA TRP A 131 -10.28 -17.17 14.07
C TRP A 131 -11.74 -16.79 13.75
N THR A 132 -11.96 -15.67 13.07
CA THR A 132 -13.30 -15.18 12.68
C THR A 132 -14.06 -16.09 11.70
N GLY A 133 -13.38 -17.04 11.05
CA GLY A 133 -13.98 -17.95 10.08
C GLY A 133 -13.22 -19.28 9.99
N GLU A 134 -13.74 -20.17 9.15
CA GLU A 134 -13.10 -21.46 8.87
C GLU A 134 -11.90 -21.30 7.94
N GLN A 135 -10.94 -22.21 8.02
CA GLN A 135 -9.77 -22.21 7.14
C GLN A 135 -10.23 -22.51 5.70
N PRO A 136 -9.93 -21.65 4.71
CA PRO A 136 -10.32 -21.89 3.33
C PRO A 136 -9.48 -23.00 2.70
N TYR A 137 -10.00 -23.59 1.64
CA TYR A 137 -9.29 -24.57 0.83
C TYR A 137 -9.36 -24.21 -0.66
N CYS A 138 -8.37 -24.67 -1.41
CA CYS A 138 -8.30 -24.47 -2.85
C CYS A 138 -8.92 -25.67 -3.56
N LYS A 139 -9.83 -25.38 -4.50
CA LYS A 139 -10.43 -26.38 -5.38
C LYS A 139 -10.03 -26.09 -6.81
N ASP A 140 -9.67 -27.13 -7.54
CA ASP A 140 -9.38 -27.05 -8.98
C ASP A 140 -10.56 -26.38 -9.73
N ILE A 141 -10.23 -25.40 -10.58
CA ILE A 141 -11.18 -24.74 -11.48
C ILE A 141 -11.34 -25.63 -12.69
N SER A 142 -12.45 -26.38 -12.75
CA SER A 142 -12.84 -27.08 -13.97
C SER A 142 -13.25 -26.06 -15.04
N GLU A 143 -12.32 -25.69 -15.92
CA GLU A 143 -12.62 -24.73 -16.98
C GLU A 143 -13.61 -25.31 -18.01
N CYS A 144 -13.67 -26.64 -18.14
CA CYS A 144 -14.65 -27.31 -18.99
C CYS A 144 -16.09 -27.33 -18.44
N SER A 145 -16.32 -27.03 -17.16
CA SER A 145 -17.68 -26.98 -16.57
C SER A 145 -18.59 -25.95 -17.24
N SER A 146 -18.00 -24.88 -17.79
CA SER A 146 -18.72 -23.83 -18.52
C SER A 146 -19.10 -24.21 -19.96
N GLN A 147 -18.76 -25.43 -20.40
CA GLN A 147 -18.87 -25.89 -21.80
C GLN A 147 -18.32 -24.85 -22.80
N PRO A 148 -17.05 -24.45 -22.65
CA PRO A 148 -16.49 -23.33 -23.41
C PRO A 148 -16.27 -23.63 -24.91
N CYS A 149 -16.20 -24.91 -25.28
CA CYS A 149 -16.05 -25.37 -26.66
C CYS A 149 -17.38 -25.32 -27.40
N GLN A 150 -17.44 -24.50 -28.45
CA GLN A 150 -18.64 -24.34 -29.29
C GLN A 150 -18.70 -25.43 -30.37
N ASN A 151 -19.87 -25.56 -31.01
CA ASN A 151 -20.04 -26.34 -32.24
C ASN A 151 -19.63 -27.82 -32.16
N GLY A 152 -19.87 -28.47 -31.01
CA GLY A 152 -19.54 -29.88 -30.81
C GLY A 152 -18.05 -30.15 -30.56
N GLY A 153 -17.26 -29.13 -30.21
CA GLY A 153 -15.90 -29.31 -29.73
C GLY A 153 -15.85 -30.07 -28.39
N THR A 154 -14.88 -30.97 -28.24
CA THR A 154 -14.65 -31.70 -26.99
C THR A 154 -13.67 -30.90 -26.12
N CYS A 155 -14.09 -30.55 -24.90
CA CYS A 155 -13.24 -29.85 -23.94
C CYS A 155 -12.37 -30.85 -23.18
N VAL A 156 -11.06 -30.58 -23.10
CA VAL A 156 -10.15 -31.31 -22.22
C VAL A 156 -9.59 -30.39 -21.16
N GLU A 157 -9.68 -30.83 -19.90
CA GLU A 157 -9.16 -30.12 -18.73
C GLU A 157 -7.63 -30.06 -18.76
N GLY A 158 -7.07 -28.98 -18.22
CA GLY A 158 -5.64 -28.83 -17.98
C GLY A 158 -5.41 -28.13 -16.65
N VAL A 159 -4.16 -28.08 -16.18
CA VAL A 159 -3.83 -27.60 -14.82
C VAL A 159 -4.02 -26.07 -14.66
N THR A 160 -4.02 -25.33 -15.76
CA THR A 160 -4.17 -23.85 -15.78
C THR A 160 -4.92 -23.34 -17.01
N GLN A 161 -5.45 -24.22 -17.85
CA GLN A 161 -6.11 -23.89 -19.11
C GLN A 161 -6.88 -25.10 -19.67
N TYR A 162 -8.02 -24.86 -20.31
CA TYR A 162 -8.70 -25.87 -21.12
C TYR A 162 -8.22 -25.84 -22.58
N LYS A 163 -8.34 -26.98 -23.26
CA LYS A 163 -8.15 -27.07 -24.71
C LYS A 163 -9.38 -27.65 -25.37
N CYS A 164 -9.84 -27.02 -26.46
CA CYS A 164 -10.91 -27.57 -27.28
C CYS A 164 -10.35 -28.42 -28.41
N ILE A 165 -10.80 -29.67 -28.50
CA ILE A 165 -10.56 -30.54 -29.65
C ILE A 165 -11.74 -30.34 -30.62
N CYS A 166 -11.46 -29.71 -31.76
CA CYS A 166 -12.50 -29.36 -32.72
C CYS A 166 -12.84 -30.53 -33.66
N PRO A 167 -14.12 -30.74 -33.98
CA PRO A 167 -14.53 -31.71 -34.97
C PRO A 167 -14.04 -31.31 -36.38
N PRO A 168 -13.98 -32.27 -37.34
CA PRO A 168 -13.58 -31.99 -38.71
C PRO A 168 -14.41 -30.85 -39.32
N GLY A 169 -13.76 -29.90 -39.99
CA GLY A 169 -14.47 -28.75 -40.56
C GLY A 169 -14.67 -27.58 -39.59
N ARG A 170 -14.04 -27.56 -38.41
CA ARG A 170 -14.06 -26.44 -37.44
C ARG A 170 -12.65 -26.05 -36.98
N THR A 171 -12.45 -24.76 -36.68
CA THR A 171 -11.16 -24.22 -36.18
C THR A 171 -11.39 -23.14 -35.10
N GLY A 172 -10.31 -22.69 -34.45
CA GLY A 172 -10.33 -21.69 -33.39
C GLY A 172 -10.18 -22.28 -31.98
N SER A 173 -9.81 -21.45 -31.01
CA SER A 173 -9.56 -21.85 -29.61
C SER A 173 -10.79 -22.41 -28.90
N ARG A 174 -12.00 -22.02 -29.34
CA ARG A 174 -13.30 -22.53 -28.87
C ARG A 174 -14.08 -23.25 -29.98
N CYS A 175 -13.43 -23.63 -31.09
CA CYS A 175 -14.10 -24.19 -32.26
C CYS A 175 -15.19 -23.29 -32.86
N GLN A 176 -15.02 -21.98 -32.72
CA GLN A 176 -15.99 -20.97 -33.12
C GLN A 176 -16.03 -20.74 -34.64
N HIS A 177 -14.97 -21.10 -35.36
CA HIS A 177 -14.84 -20.86 -36.80
C HIS A 177 -15.10 -22.14 -37.60
N GLN A 178 -15.64 -21.99 -38.81
CA GLN A 178 -15.76 -23.09 -39.77
C GLN A 178 -14.45 -23.23 -40.54
N ALA A 179 -13.88 -24.43 -40.59
CA ALA A 179 -12.69 -24.71 -41.39
C ALA A 179 -13.09 -24.70 -42.86
N GLN A 180 -12.86 -23.57 -43.53
CA GLN A 180 -13.05 -23.47 -44.98
C GLN A 180 -12.10 -24.48 -45.66
N THR A 181 -12.68 -25.53 -46.24
CA THR A 181 -11.95 -26.59 -46.95
C THR A 181 -12.29 -26.65 -48.44
N ALA A 182 -12.94 -25.62 -48.99
CA ALA A 182 -13.17 -25.49 -50.42
C ALA A 182 -12.76 -24.10 -50.90
N ALA A 183 -11.91 -24.08 -51.93
CA ALA A 183 -11.67 -22.88 -52.74
C ALA A 183 -13.02 -22.40 -53.31
N PRO A 184 -13.28 -21.08 -53.37
CA PRO A 184 -14.48 -20.57 -54.02
C PRO A 184 -14.45 -20.96 -55.49
N ASP A 185 -15.53 -21.61 -55.93
CA ASP A 185 -15.79 -21.97 -57.31
C ASP A 185 -15.95 -20.67 -58.11
N GLY A 186 -14.95 -20.34 -58.94
CA GLY A 186 -14.95 -19.12 -59.76
C GLY A 186 -13.66 -18.30 -59.80
N SER A 187 -12.51 -18.80 -59.32
CA SER A 187 -11.21 -18.19 -59.66
C SER A 187 -10.77 -18.65 -61.05
N GLU A 188 -10.96 -17.76 -62.04
CA GLU A 188 -10.37 -17.89 -63.36
C GLU A 188 -8.88 -18.26 -63.23
N ALA A 189 -8.53 -19.38 -63.85
CA ALA A 189 -7.17 -19.87 -63.95
C ALA A 189 -6.32 -18.84 -64.71
N GLY A 190 -5.52 -18.05 -63.99
CA GLY A 190 -4.74 -17.02 -64.67
C GLY A 190 -3.69 -16.22 -63.89
N ASP A 191 -3.51 -16.37 -62.58
CA ASP A 191 -2.37 -15.73 -61.90
C ASP A 191 -1.89 -16.54 -60.66
N PRO A 192 -0.67 -17.09 -60.63
CA PRO A 192 -0.19 -17.97 -59.55
C PRO A 192 0.15 -17.26 -58.22
N ALA A 193 -0.17 -15.97 -58.08
CA ALA A 193 0.38 -15.11 -57.02
C ALA A 193 -0.55 -14.81 -55.82
N PHE A 194 -1.83 -15.23 -55.82
CA PHE A 194 -2.77 -14.68 -54.82
C PHE A 194 -3.72 -15.66 -54.10
N SER A 195 -3.42 -16.97 -54.07
CA SER A 195 -4.10 -17.88 -53.13
C SER A 195 -3.33 -19.18 -52.93
N ARG A 196 -2.45 -19.22 -51.93
CA ARG A 196 -1.87 -20.48 -51.42
C ARG A 196 -1.91 -20.49 -49.90
N ALA A 197 -2.29 -21.65 -49.37
CA ALA A 197 -2.20 -21.96 -47.95
C ALA A 197 -0.76 -21.76 -47.44
N PRO A 198 -0.55 -21.39 -46.16
CA PRO A 198 0.78 -21.23 -45.59
C PRO A 198 1.60 -22.50 -45.89
N ARG A 199 2.76 -22.32 -46.53
CA ARG A 199 3.62 -23.46 -46.89
C ARG A 199 4.32 -23.92 -45.62
N CYS A 200 3.81 -25.02 -45.07
CA CYS A 200 4.37 -25.64 -43.88
C CYS A 200 5.27 -26.82 -44.27
N ALA A 201 6.58 -26.69 -44.08
CA ALA A 201 7.52 -27.79 -44.32
C ALA A 201 7.91 -28.46 -43.00
N GLN A 202 8.02 -29.78 -43.01
CA GLN A 202 8.37 -30.58 -41.83
C GLN A 202 9.84 -30.98 -41.94
N VAL A 203 10.70 -30.24 -41.25
CA VAL A 203 12.14 -30.47 -41.23
C VAL A 203 12.51 -30.83 -39.79
N GLU A 204 13.16 -31.99 -39.61
CA GLU A 204 13.70 -32.46 -38.33
C GLU A 204 12.71 -32.41 -37.15
N ARG A 205 11.48 -32.88 -37.40
CA ARG A 205 10.37 -32.99 -36.42
C ARG A 205 9.70 -31.67 -36.01
N THR A 206 9.90 -30.57 -36.72
CA THR A 206 9.14 -29.32 -36.51
C THR A 206 8.40 -28.88 -37.78
N GLN A 207 7.18 -28.34 -37.64
CA GLN A 207 6.45 -27.68 -38.73
C GLN A 207 6.85 -26.20 -38.82
N HIS A 208 7.36 -25.79 -39.97
CA HIS A 208 7.74 -24.41 -40.28
C HIS A 208 6.78 -23.83 -41.32
N CYS A 209 5.91 -22.89 -40.91
CA CYS A 209 4.90 -22.26 -41.78
C CYS A 209 5.27 -20.81 -42.08
N SER A 210 5.32 -20.45 -43.36
CA SER A 210 5.46 -19.07 -43.83
C SER A 210 4.24 -18.65 -44.65
N CYS A 211 3.82 -17.38 -44.52
CA CYS A 211 2.81 -16.77 -45.40
C CYS A 211 3.48 -16.16 -46.65
N GLU A 212 2.82 -16.25 -47.80
CA GLU A 212 3.19 -15.47 -49.00
C GLU A 212 2.69 -14.02 -48.87
N ALA A 213 3.18 -13.12 -49.71
CA ALA A 213 2.87 -11.69 -49.65
C ALA A 213 1.36 -11.43 -49.86
N GLY A 214 0.74 -10.62 -48.99
CA GLY A 214 -0.65 -10.16 -49.14
C GLY A 214 -1.72 -10.73 -48.18
N PHE A 215 -1.37 -11.52 -47.15
CA PHE A 215 -2.36 -12.24 -46.32
C PHE A 215 -2.34 -11.89 -44.82
N HIS A 216 -3.48 -11.57 -44.21
CA HIS A 216 -3.59 -11.27 -42.77
C HIS A 216 -3.67 -12.54 -41.90
N LEU A 217 -2.95 -12.55 -40.78
CA LEU A 217 -3.13 -13.51 -39.68
C LEU A 217 -3.85 -12.78 -38.54
N SER A 218 -5.17 -12.91 -38.49
CA SER A 218 -5.95 -12.56 -37.30
C SER A 218 -6.13 -13.82 -36.46
N GLY A 219 -5.36 -13.94 -35.38
CA GLY A 219 -5.58 -14.98 -34.37
C GLY A 219 -4.31 -15.56 -33.76
N ALA A 220 -3.94 -14.98 -32.61
CA ALA A 220 -3.34 -15.63 -31.45
C ALA A 220 -2.37 -16.81 -31.69
N ALA A 221 -1.09 -16.50 -31.88
CA ALA A 221 -0.01 -17.41 -31.51
C ALA A 221 0.44 -17.09 -30.07
N GLY A 222 -0.17 -17.78 -29.11
CA GLY A 222 0.39 -18.05 -27.78
C GLY A 222 0.56 -16.85 -26.85
N ASP A 223 -0.23 -16.86 -25.78
CA ASP A 223 -0.12 -15.99 -24.61
C ASP A 223 1.11 -16.35 -23.75
N SER A 224 2.31 -16.16 -24.29
CA SER A 224 3.57 -16.35 -23.57
C SER A 224 4.72 -15.64 -24.27
N LEU A 225 5.60 -15.03 -23.47
CA LEU A 225 6.92 -14.54 -23.88
C LEU A 225 7.83 -15.65 -24.47
N TYR A 226 7.39 -16.90 -24.42
CA TYR A 226 7.93 -18.06 -25.12
C TYR A 226 6.75 -18.83 -25.71
N GLY A 227 6.69 -18.98 -27.03
CA GLY A 227 5.74 -19.93 -27.63
C GLY A 227 5.94 -21.32 -27.00
N GLN A 228 4.88 -22.14 -26.98
CA GLN A 228 5.08 -23.58 -26.82
C GLN A 228 6.13 -24.00 -27.86
N GLU A 229 7.29 -24.46 -27.37
CA GLU A 229 8.53 -24.75 -28.10
C GLU A 229 9.48 -23.58 -28.43
N GLY A 230 9.59 -22.55 -27.59
CA GLY A 230 10.77 -21.65 -27.60
C GLY A 230 10.98 -20.84 -28.89
N ARG A 231 9.92 -20.61 -29.68
CA ARG A 231 9.99 -19.78 -30.89
C ARG A 231 9.82 -18.29 -30.54
N PRO A 232 10.66 -17.39 -31.09
CA PRO A 232 10.55 -15.95 -30.83
C PRO A 232 9.30 -15.35 -31.48
N ARG A 233 8.55 -14.53 -30.72
CA ARG A 233 7.42 -13.74 -31.24
C ARG A 233 7.90 -12.86 -32.41
N LEU A 234 7.19 -12.91 -33.54
CA LEU A 234 7.59 -12.21 -34.78
C LEU A 234 7.37 -10.69 -34.67
N CYS A 235 6.29 -10.28 -33.99
CA CYS A 235 5.96 -8.91 -33.58
C CYS A 235 5.51 -8.93 -32.12
N MET A 236 5.77 -7.86 -31.36
CA MET A 236 5.28 -7.70 -29.99
C MET A 236 3.75 -7.57 -29.94
N HIS A 237 3.16 -6.92 -30.94
CA HIS A 237 1.71 -6.71 -31.03
C HIS A 237 1.14 -7.12 -32.40
N THR A 238 0.83 -6.16 -33.29
CA THR A 238 0.16 -6.45 -34.57
C THR A 238 1.18 -6.62 -35.70
N CYS A 239 0.99 -7.61 -36.58
CA CYS A 239 1.79 -7.79 -37.79
C CYS A 239 1.00 -7.29 -39.01
N VAL A 240 1.57 -6.34 -39.76
CA VAL A 240 0.95 -5.73 -40.95
C VAL A 240 1.80 -6.06 -42.17
N ASN A 241 1.24 -6.78 -43.13
CA ASN A 241 1.96 -7.14 -44.35
C ASN A 241 2.19 -5.93 -45.26
N THR A 242 3.29 -5.97 -45.99
CA THR A 242 3.62 -5.03 -47.07
C THR A 242 3.98 -5.83 -48.34
N PRO A 243 3.86 -5.26 -49.54
CA PRO A 243 4.30 -5.96 -50.75
C PRO A 243 5.78 -6.39 -50.62
N GLY A 244 6.03 -7.70 -50.61
CA GLY A 244 7.36 -8.30 -50.45
C GLY A 244 7.92 -8.36 -49.02
N SER A 245 7.17 -7.94 -47.98
CA SER A 245 7.66 -7.96 -46.59
C SER A 245 6.51 -7.89 -45.56
N TYR A 246 6.84 -7.70 -44.29
CA TYR A 246 5.91 -7.38 -43.22
C TYR A 246 6.53 -6.29 -42.32
N ARG A 247 5.68 -5.57 -41.61
CA ARG A 247 6.10 -4.64 -40.54
C ARG A 247 5.26 -4.87 -39.30
N CYS A 248 5.85 -4.68 -38.13
CA CYS A 248 5.09 -4.70 -36.89
C CYS A 248 4.44 -3.33 -36.65
N ALA A 249 3.24 -3.33 -36.09
CA ALA A 249 2.49 -2.16 -35.69
C ALA A 249 2.14 -2.25 -34.21
N CYS A 250 2.34 -1.14 -33.52
CA CYS A 250 2.05 -1.00 -32.09
C CYS A 250 0.66 -0.40 -31.88
N PRO A 251 0.03 -0.67 -30.72
CA PRO A 251 -1.24 -0.06 -30.39
C PRO A 251 -1.12 1.45 -30.19
N SER A 252 -2.25 2.15 -30.15
CA SER A 252 -2.29 3.58 -29.83
C SER A 252 -1.59 3.87 -28.49
N GLY A 253 -0.79 4.95 -28.45
CA GLY A 253 0.06 5.28 -27.29
C GLY A 253 1.42 4.58 -27.27
N TYR A 254 1.71 3.70 -28.24
CA TYR A 254 2.99 3.01 -28.33
C TYR A 254 3.69 3.28 -29.66
N ARG A 255 5.02 3.30 -29.64
CA ARG A 255 5.88 3.42 -30.82
C ARG A 255 6.72 2.16 -31.04
N THR A 256 7.03 1.88 -32.29
CA THR A 256 7.92 0.77 -32.66
C THR A 256 9.38 1.12 -32.35
N LEU A 257 10.07 0.23 -31.63
CA LEU A 257 11.50 0.33 -31.38
C LEU A 257 12.34 0.11 -32.65
N ALA A 258 13.64 0.39 -32.55
CA ALA A 258 14.60 0.26 -33.66
C ALA A 258 14.73 -1.16 -34.22
N ASP A 259 14.32 -2.17 -33.46
CA ASP A 259 14.25 -3.57 -33.89
C ASP A 259 13.08 -3.85 -34.86
N GLY A 260 12.18 -2.88 -35.06
CA GLY A 260 11.00 -2.99 -35.92
C GLY A 260 9.97 -4.00 -35.44
N LYS A 261 10.10 -4.51 -34.20
CA LYS A 261 9.30 -5.61 -33.65
C LYS A 261 8.71 -5.31 -32.28
N SER A 262 9.46 -4.59 -31.44
CA SER A 262 9.05 -4.29 -30.08
C SER A 262 8.28 -2.98 -30.01
N CYS A 263 7.38 -2.88 -29.02
CA CYS A 263 6.60 -1.69 -28.74
C CYS A 263 7.07 -1.05 -27.45
N GLU A 264 7.32 0.27 -27.50
CA GLU A 264 7.63 1.10 -26.35
C GLU A 264 6.49 2.07 -26.13
N ASP A 265 6.09 2.23 -24.87
CA ASP A 265 5.11 3.23 -24.46
C ASP A 265 5.63 4.65 -24.76
N VAL A 266 4.75 5.50 -25.27
CA VAL A 266 5.09 6.90 -25.56
C VAL A 266 4.81 7.71 -24.30
N ASP A 267 5.87 8.09 -23.58
CA ASP A 267 5.72 8.94 -22.40
C ASP A 267 5.28 10.35 -22.79
N GLU A 268 3.98 10.63 -22.72
CA GLU A 268 3.44 11.95 -23.04
C GLU A 268 3.82 13.01 -21.99
N CYS A 269 4.21 12.60 -20.78
CA CYS A 269 4.61 13.52 -19.70
C CYS A 269 6.02 14.11 -19.90
N VAL A 270 6.86 13.46 -20.72
CA VAL A 270 8.21 13.96 -21.08
C VAL A 270 8.19 14.85 -22.33
N SER A 271 7.07 14.87 -23.06
CA SER A 271 6.91 15.71 -24.25
C SER A 271 6.97 17.21 -23.90
N PRO A 272 7.62 18.05 -24.74
CA PRO A 272 7.71 19.51 -24.51
C PRO A 272 6.36 20.24 -24.67
N GLN A 273 5.31 19.54 -25.12
CA GLN A 273 3.97 20.11 -25.24
C GLN A 273 3.27 20.06 -23.87
N LEU A 274 2.58 21.13 -23.49
CA LEU A 274 1.81 21.15 -22.24
C LEU A 274 0.57 20.25 -22.39
N VAL A 275 0.69 19.01 -21.91
CA VAL A 275 -0.37 17.98 -22.05
C VAL A 275 -1.47 18.15 -21.00
N CYS A 276 -1.11 18.55 -19.79
CA CYS A 276 -2.04 18.68 -18.66
C CYS A 276 -2.39 20.15 -18.33
N PRO A 277 -3.62 20.44 -17.85
CA PRO A 277 -4.00 21.78 -17.38
C PRO A 277 -3.08 22.32 -16.29
N GLN A 278 -3.00 23.66 -16.16
CA GLN A 278 -2.22 24.29 -15.10
C GLN A 278 -2.66 23.83 -13.71
N GLY A 279 -1.69 23.49 -12.86
CA GLY A 279 -1.94 23.01 -11.49
C GLY A 279 -2.17 21.51 -11.36
N THR A 280 -2.23 20.77 -12.48
CA THR A 280 -2.31 19.30 -12.49
C THR A 280 -0.96 18.69 -12.85
N MET A 281 -0.73 17.45 -12.42
CA MET A 281 0.51 16.72 -12.64
C MET A 281 0.26 15.53 -13.56
N CYS A 282 1.18 15.28 -14.49
CA CYS A 282 1.07 14.21 -15.46
C CYS A 282 1.62 12.89 -14.89
N ILE A 283 0.85 11.82 -15.00
CA ILE A 283 1.25 10.45 -14.68
C ILE A 283 1.20 9.64 -15.98
N ASN A 284 2.35 9.08 -16.39
CA ASN A 284 2.41 8.22 -17.56
C ASN A 284 1.79 6.84 -17.26
N THR A 285 0.98 6.32 -18.18
CA THR A 285 0.27 5.05 -18.07
C THR A 285 0.47 4.20 -19.32
N GLY A 286 0.32 2.87 -19.24
CA GLY A 286 0.52 2.03 -20.44
C GLY A 286 -0.51 2.31 -21.53
N GLY A 287 -0.10 3.03 -22.59
CA GLY A 287 -0.93 3.45 -23.72
C GLY A 287 -1.50 4.87 -23.62
N GLY A 288 -1.07 5.68 -22.66
CA GLY A 288 -1.49 7.09 -22.54
C GLY A 288 -1.08 7.72 -21.20
N PHE A 289 -1.77 8.78 -20.78
CA PHE A 289 -1.43 9.49 -19.54
C PHE A 289 -2.68 9.86 -18.73
N GLN A 290 -2.46 10.20 -17.46
CA GLN A 290 -3.48 10.71 -16.55
C GLN A 290 -3.01 12.00 -15.87
N CYS A 291 -3.84 13.05 -15.93
CA CYS A 291 -3.58 14.30 -15.23
C CYS A 291 -4.23 14.23 -13.84
N VAL A 292 -3.42 14.24 -12.79
CA VAL A 292 -3.87 14.12 -11.41
C VAL A 292 -3.60 15.38 -10.62
N SER A 293 -4.50 15.72 -9.70
CA SER A 293 -4.30 16.77 -8.70
C SER A 293 -4.82 16.26 -7.37
N PRO A 294 -4.02 15.50 -6.61
CA PRO A 294 -4.46 15.00 -5.33
C PRO A 294 -4.66 16.14 -4.34
N GLU A 295 -5.80 16.11 -3.67
CA GLU A 295 -6.18 17.09 -2.66
C GLU A 295 -6.08 16.49 -1.26
N CYS A 296 -5.68 17.32 -0.30
CA CYS A 296 -5.66 16.90 1.09
C CYS A 296 -7.10 16.75 1.60
N PRO A 297 -7.37 15.80 2.52
CA PRO A 297 -8.71 15.63 3.06
C PRO A 297 -9.22 16.93 3.68
N GLU A 298 -10.49 17.25 3.40
CA GLU A 298 -11.14 18.39 4.03
C GLU A 298 -11.16 18.21 5.55
N GLY A 299 -10.78 19.29 6.25
CA GLY A 299 -10.71 19.28 7.70
C GLY A 299 -12.09 19.15 8.32
N SER A 300 -12.29 18.13 9.17
CA SER A 300 -13.49 18.02 10.00
C SER A 300 -13.18 18.47 11.42
N GLY A 301 -13.82 19.56 11.86
CA GLY A 301 -13.63 20.13 13.21
C GLY A 301 -12.22 20.69 13.44
N ASN A 302 -11.55 20.25 14.52
CA ASN A 302 -10.22 20.73 14.92
C ASN A 302 -9.06 20.05 14.18
N VAL A 303 -9.33 19.38 13.06
CA VAL A 303 -8.34 18.65 12.27
C VAL A 303 -8.20 19.32 10.92
N SER A 304 -6.99 19.69 10.54
CA SER A 304 -6.70 20.22 9.22
C SER A 304 -5.40 19.63 8.68
N TYR A 305 -5.31 19.56 7.35
CA TYR A 305 -4.15 19.08 6.63
C TYR A 305 -3.58 20.21 5.78
N VAL A 306 -2.26 20.21 5.63
CA VAL A 306 -1.54 21.10 4.73
C VAL A 306 -0.81 20.28 3.68
N LYS A 307 -0.84 20.74 2.43
CA LYS A 307 -0.10 20.14 1.32
C LYS A 307 1.37 20.52 1.44
N THR A 308 2.23 19.58 1.81
CA THR A 308 3.67 19.81 1.97
C THR A 308 4.44 19.54 0.68
N SER A 309 3.89 18.70 -0.19
CA SER A 309 4.39 18.47 -1.54
C SER A 309 3.22 18.16 -2.49
N PRO A 310 3.43 18.11 -3.82
CA PRO A 310 2.39 17.77 -4.76
C PRO A 310 1.64 16.46 -4.46
N PHE A 311 2.33 15.50 -3.82
CA PHE A 311 1.83 14.17 -3.50
C PHE A 311 1.82 13.86 -2.00
N GLN A 312 1.95 14.88 -1.13
CA GLN A 312 2.02 14.66 0.31
C GLN A 312 1.26 15.73 1.08
N CYS A 313 0.49 15.25 2.04
CA CYS A 313 -0.21 16.05 3.03
C CYS A 313 0.30 15.72 4.42
N GLU A 314 0.44 16.73 5.26
CA GLU A 314 0.75 16.59 6.67
C GLU A 314 -0.37 17.19 7.51
N ARG A 315 -0.74 16.50 8.60
CA ARG A 315 -1.74 16.99 9.53
C ARG A 315 -1.16 18.07 10.43
N ASN A 316 -1.90 19.15 10.63
CA ASN A 316 -1.54 20.15 11.61
C ASN A 316 -1.55 19.57 13.05
N PRO A 317 -0.78 20.17 13.98
CA PRO A 317 -0.71 19.71 15.36
C PRO A 317 -2.10 19.60 16.00
N CYS A 318 -2.37 18.45 16.63
CA CYS A 318 -3.63 18.21 17.33
C CYS A 318 -3.70 19.03 18.63
N PRO A 319 -4.87 19.55 19.02
CA PRO A 319 -5.09 20.07 20.36
C PRO A 319 -4.78 19.01 21.43
N MET A 320 -4.23 19.42 22.58
CA MET A 320 -3.75 18.52 23.65
C MET A 320 -4.82 17.53 24.14
N ASP A 321 -6.09 17.92 24.11
CA ASP A 321 -7.20 17.12 24.64
C ASP A 321 -7.92 16.25 23.59
N SER A 322 -7.58 16.38 22.31
CA SER A 322 -8.24 15.62 21.24
C SER A 322 -7.58 14.26 21.01
N ARG A 323 -7.99 13.24 21.80
CA ARG A 323 -7.63 11.83 21.55
C ARG A 323 -8.01 11.35 20.13
N PRO A 324 -9.18 11.71 19.56
CA PRO A 324 -9.54 11.29 18.20
C PRO A 324 -8.56 11.82 17.14
N CYS A 325 -8.13 13.07 17.25
CA CYS A 325 -7.19 13.68 16.30
C CYS A 325 -5.85 12.94 16.25
N ARG A 326 -5.37 12.44 17.40
CA ARG A 326 -4.09 11.71 17.45
C ARG A 326 -4.11 10.40 16.66
N HIS A 327 -5.27 9.74 16.55
CA HIS A 327 -5.41 8.48 15.81
C HIS A 327 -5.58 8.67 14.31
N LEU A 328 -5.88 9.89 13.86
CA LEU A 328 -5.92 10.20 12.44
C LEU A 328 -4.51 10.12 11.82
N PRO A 329 -4.41 9.95 10.49
CA PRO A 329 -3.14 9.94 9.80
C PRO A 329 -2.37 11.25 10.06
N LYS A 330 -1.10 11.13 10.45
CA LYS A 330 -0.17 12.26 10.58
C LYS A 330 0.29 12.71 9.21
N THR A 331 0.57 11.77 8.32
CA THR A 331 0.90 12.05 6.92
C THR A 331 0.02 11.22 6.00
N ILE A 332 -0.34 11.81 4.87
CA ILE A 332 -1.02 11.14 3.77
C ILE A 332 -0.17 11.33 2.53
N SER A 333 0.17 10.25 1.83
CA SER A 333 0.91 10.30 0.58
C SER A 333 0.12 9.67 -0.56
N PHE A 334 0.27 10.21 -1.76
CA PHE A 334 -0.45 9.75 -2.96
C PHE A 334 0.55 9.11 -3.91
N HIS A 335 0.27 7.89 -4.35
CA HIS A 335 1.13 7.11 -5.23
C HIS A 335 0.32 6.62 -6.40
N TYR A 336 0.91 6.67 -7.59
CA TYR A 336 0.26 6.24 -8.83
C TYR A 336 1.15 5.19 -9.49
N LEU A 337 0.60 3.99 -9.72
CA LEU A 337 1.30 2.87 -10.33
C LEU A 337 0.65 2.54 -11.67
N SER A 338 1.46 2.45 -12.72
CA SER A 338 1.04 1.93 -14.03
C SER A 338 1.48 0.48 -14.15
N LEU A 339 0.53 -0.42 -14.41
CA LEU A 339 0.76 -1.87 -14.52
C LEU A 339 0.22 -2.41 -15.85
N PRO A 340 0.88 -3.37 -16.49
CA PRO A 340 0.28 -4.12 -17.59
C PRO A 340 -0.83 -5.06 -17.10
N SER A 341 -1.69 -5.47 -18.02
CA SER A 341 -2.70 -6.50 -17.81
C SER A 341 -2.04 -7.86 -17.52
N ASN A 342 -2.72 -8.72 -16.76
CA ASN A 342 -2.34 -10.12 -16.53
C ASN A 342 -0.93 -10.32 -15.94
N LEU A 343 -0.47 -9.38 -15.10
CA LEU A 343 0.77 -9.53 -14.34
C LEU A 343 0.80 -10.84 -13.56
N LYS A 344 1.93 -11.54 -13.62
CA LYS A 344 2.15 -12.79 -12.86
C LYS A 344 2.12 -12.50 -11.37
N THR A 345 1.19 -13.13 -10.65
CA THR A 345 1.06 -13.01 -9.19
C THR A 345 1.61 -14.24 -8.46
N PRO A 346 2.03 -14.10 -7.19
CA PRO A 346 2.08 -12.87 -6.42
C PRO A 346 3.30 -11.98 -6.77
N ILE A 347 3.10 -10.66 -6.77
CA ILE A 347 4.16 -9.66 -7.03
C ILE A 347 4.09 -8.49 -6.04
N THR A 348 5.24 -8.09 -5.50
CA THR A 348 5.35 -6.90 -4.63
C THR A 348 5.31 -5.64 -5.50
N LEU A 349 4.32 -4.77 -5.28
CA LEU A 349 4.11 -3.56 -6.06
C LEU A 349 4.65 -2.30 -5.37
N PHE A 350 4.56 -2.27 -4.05
CA PHE A 350 4.84 -1.06 -3.28
C PHE A 350 5.47 -1.41 -1.94
N ARG A 351 6.43 -0.61 -1.49
CA ARG A 351 7.10 -0.78 -0.19
C ARG A 351 6.92 0.48 0.65
N MET A 352 6.52 0.29 1.89
CA MET A 352 6.42 1.34 2.90
C MET A 352 7.52 1.17 3.94
N ALA A 353 8.20 2.26 4.25
CA ALA A 353 9.23 2.29 5.28
C ALA A 353 9.26 3.65 5.97
N THR A 354 9.71 3.67 7.23
CA THR A 354 10.00 4.93 7.93
C THR A 354 11.35 5.47 7.50
N ALA A 355 11.45 6.77 7.23
CA ALA A 355 12.74 7.45 7.12
C ALA A 355 13.33 7.61 8.53
N SER A 356 14.15 6.66 8.98
CA SER A 356 14.90 6.82 10.24
C SER A 356 15.92 7.94 10.09
N ALA A 357 15.71 9.06 10.78
CA ALA A 357 16.68 10.15 10.85
C ALA A 357 17.97 9.67 11.55
N PRO A 358 19.17 10.02 11.05
CA PRO A 358 20.42 9.68 11.72
C PRO A 358 20.42 10.17 13.17
N GLY A 359 20.66 9.27 14.13
CA GLY A 359 20.83 9.62 15.55
C GLY A 359 19.57 9.67 16.41
N ARG A 360 18.37 9.37 15.89
CA ARG A 360 17.18 9.11 16.73
C ARG A 360 16.91 7.60 16.79
N PRO A 361 16.61 7.02 17.97
CA PRO A 361 16.07 5.67 18.04
C PRO A 361 14.79 5.65 17.20
N GLY A 362 14.78 4.85 16.13
CA GLY A 362 13.58 4.65 15.32
C GLY A 362 12.46 3.96 16.12
N PRO A 363 11.22 3.92 15.61
CA PRO A 363 10.15 3.19 16.27
C PRO A 363 10.54 1.72 16.50
N ASN A 364 10.26 1.20 17.69
CA ASN A 364 10.60 -0.17 18.07
C ASN A 364 9.70 -1.20 17.35
N SER A 365 8.53 -0.78 16.86
CA SER A 365 7.66 -1.62 16.05
C SER A 365 6.80 -0.81 15.09
N LEU A 366 6.69 -1.31 13.85
CA LEU A 366 5.71 -0.86 12.85
C LEU A 366 4.60 -1.90 12.67
N ARG A 367 3.39 -1.42 12.45
CA ARG A 367 2.24 -2.20 11.99
C ARG A 367 1.79 -1.67 10.64
N PHE A 368 1.33 -2.57 9.78
CA PHE A 368 0.87 -2.25 8.44
C PHE A 368 -0.48 -2.90 8.19
N GLY A 369 -1.34 -2.24 7.42
CA GLY A 369 -2.67 -2.75 7.09
C GLY A 369 -3.21 -2.12 5.81
N ILE A 370 -4.37 -2.61 5.38
CA ILE A 370 -5.19 -2.02 4.33
C ILE A 370 -6.41 -1.44 5.02
N VAL A 371 -6.60 -0.13 4.95
CA VAL A 371 -7.66 0.59 5.68
C VAL A 371 -8.82 1.02 4.77
N GLY A 372 -8.67 0.90 3.46
CA GLY A 372 -9.68 1.31 2.49
C GLY A 372 -9.29 1.00 1.05
N GLY A 373 -10.16 1.38 0.13
CA GLY A 373 -10.02 1.13 -1.31
C GLY A 373 -11.15 0.29 -1.90
N ASN A 374 -11.15 0.17 -3.23
CA ASN A 374 -12.17 -0.54 -4.00
C ASN A 374 -11.77 -1.98 -4.39
N SER A 375 -10.71 -2.51 -3.78
CA SER A 375 -9.90 -3.63 -4.30
C SER A 375 -9.86 -4.86 -3.40
N ARG A 376 -11.01 -5.27 -2.86
CA ARG A 376 -11.11 -6.38 -1.91
C ARG A 376 -10.54 -7.68 -2.50
N GLY A 377 -9.59 -8.29 -1.80
CA GLY A 377 -9.03 -9.60 -2.13
C GLY A 377 -7.89 -9.60 -3.17
N HIS A 378 -7.66 -8.49 -3.88
CA HIS A 378 -6.57 -8.39 -4.87
C HIS A 378 -5.22 -8.10 -4.24
N PHE A 379 -5.21 -7.42 -3.09
CA PHE A 379 -3.99 -6.96 -2.44
C PHE A 379 -3.87 -7.48 -1.02
N VAL A 380 -2.63 -7.74 -0.60
CA VAL A 380 -2.29 -8.08 0.78
C VAL A 380 -1.14 -7.18 1.22
N MET A 381 -1.21 -6.68 2.46
CA MET A 381 -0.11 -5.95 3.08
C MET A 381 0.65 -6.88 4.01
N GLN A 382 1.95 -7.09 3.74
CA GLN A 382 2.79 -7.98 4.52
C GLN A 382 4.04 -7.26 5.04
N ARG A 383 4.36 -7.47 6.32
CA ARG A 383 5.63 -7.00 6.89
C ARG A 383 6.80 -7.81 6.34
N SER A 384 7.77 -7.15 5.71
CA SER A 384 8.96 -7.77 5.11
C SER A 384 10.13 -7.80 6.11
N ASP A 385 10.42 -6.68 6.78
CA ASP A 385 11.41 -6.64 7.87
C ASP A 385 10.91 -5.86 9.11
N ARG A 386 11.80 -5.35 9.97
CA ARG A 386 11.38 -4.59 11.17
C ARG A 386 10.82 -3.19 10.87
N GLN A 387 11.21 -2.62 9.75
CA GLN A 387 10.94 -1.26 9.32
C GLN A 387 10.21 -1.17 7.98
N THR A 388 10.01 -2.29 7.27
CA THR A 388 9.38 -2.30 5.95
C THR A 388 8.12 -3.17 5.87
N GLY A 389 7.13 -2.66 5.15
CA GLY A 389 5.92 -3.35 4.75
C GLY A 389 5.81 -3.36 3.22
N GLU A 390 5.28 -4.44 2.68
CA GLU A 390 5.14 -4.71 1.26
C GLU A 390 3.66 -4.89 0.90
N LEU A 391 3.21 -4.11 -0.10
CA LEU A 391 1.92 -4.31 -0.75
C LEU A 391 2.12 -5.31 -1.88
N ILE A 392 1.42 -6.43 -1.79
CA ILE A 392 1.56 -7.56 -2.70
C ILE A 392 0.25 -7.73 -3.47
N LEU A 393 0.34 -7.74 -4.80
CA LEU A 393 -0.75 -8.14 -5.67
C LEU A 393 -0.82 -9.66 -5.68
N VAL A 394 -1.95 -10.22 -5.24
CA VAL A 394 -2.15 -11.66 -5.09
C VAL A 394 -3.04 -12.28 -6.15
N GLN A 395 -3.91 -11.50 -6.79
CA GLN A 395 -4.77 -11.94 -7.89
C GLN A 395 -4.43 -11.17 -9.17
N THR A 396 -4.44 -11.84 -10.31
CA THR A 396 -4.19 -11.22 -11.61
C THR A 396 -5.27 -10.17 -11.91
N LEU A 397 -4.88 -9.08 -12.57
CA LEU A 397 -5.78 -7.99 -12.95
C LEU A 397 -5.87 -7.92 -14.46
N GLU A 398 -7.10 -7.99 -14.99
CA GLU A 398 -7.37 -7.80 -16.42
C GLU A 398 -7.69 -6.33 -16.67
N GLY A 399 -6.93 -5.66 -17.54
CA GLY A 399 -7.21 -4.27 -17.92
C GLY A 399 -8.30 -4.13 -19.00
N PRO A 400 -8.80 -2.92 -19.26
CA PRO A 400 -8.44 -1.66 -18.60
C PRO A 400 -9.25 -1.45 -17.32
N GLN A 401 -8.57 -1.18 -16.20
CA GLN A 401 -9.24 -0.84 -14.94
C GLN A 401 -8.38 0.06 -14.05
N THR A 402 -9.05 0.83 -13.18
CA THR A 402 -8.40 1.67 -12.17
C THR A 402 -8.80 1.20 -10.78
N LEU A 403 -7.80 0.88 -9.95
CA LEU A 403 -7.98 0.38 -8.60
C LEU A 403 -7.38 1.36 -7.60
N GLU A 404 -7.99 1.43 -6.43
CA GLU A 404 -7.51 2.24 -5.30
C GLU A 404 -7.29 1.33 -4.09
N VAL A 405 -6.16 1.52 -3.43
CA VAL A 405 -5.78 0.82 -2.20
C VAL A 405 -5.25 1.86 -1.21
N ASP A 406 -5.92 1.99 -0.07
CA ASP A 406 -5.42 2.80 1.04
C ASP A 406 -4.70 1.88 2.03
N VAL A 407 -3.38 2.03 2.11
CA VAL A 407 -2.54 1.27 3.05
C VAL A 407 -2.11 2.17 4.21
N ASP A 408 -2.11 1.64 5.42
CA ASP A 408 -1.69 2.36 6.61
C ASP A 408 -0.41 1.78 7.22
N MET A 409 0.33 2.65 7.92
CA MET A 409 1.50 2.31 8.71
C MET A 409 1.40 3.00 10.07
N SER A 410 1.25 2.20 11.12
CA SER A 410 1.18 2.67 12.50
C SER A 410 2.50 2.46 13.23
N GLU A 411 3.04 3.53 13.81
CA GLU A 411 4.30 3.56 14.55
C GLU A 411 4.10 3.38 16.06
N TYR A 412 4.90 2.50 16.67
CA TYR A 412 4.89 2.27 18.11
C TYR A 412 6.29 2.41 18.72
N LEU A 413 6.38 3.16 19.81
CA LEU A 413 7.56 3.26 20.66
C LEU A 413 7.19 2.72 22.05
N ASP A 414 7.91 1.70 22.52
CA ASP A 414 7.66 1.06 23.82
C ASP A 414 6.19 0.68 24.06
N ARG A 415 5.55 0.12 23.03
CA ARG A 415 4.11 -0.27 22.99
C ARG A 415 3.12 0.89 23.03
N SER A 416 3.59 2.13 23.11
CA SER A 416 2.74 3.32 22.96
C SER A 416 2.61 3.72 21.48
N PHE A 417 1.38 3.99 21.05
CA PHE A 417 1.11 4.51 19.71
C PHE A 417 1.70 5.91 19.57
N GLN A 418 2.46 6.14 18.49
CA GLN A 418 3.13 7.41 18.22
C GLN A 418 2.44 8.19 17.10
N ALA A 419 2.28 7.55 15.95
CA ALA A 419 1.72 8.16 14.75
C ALA A 419 1.13 7.10 13.82
N ASN A 420 0.22 7.53 12.95
CA ASN A 420 -0.26 6.74 11.83
C ASN A 420 0.07 7.47 10.52
N HIS A 421 0.32 6.73 9.45
CA HIS A 421 0.66 7.24 8.14
C HIS A 421 -0.18 6.48 7.11
N VAL A 422 -0.75 7.17 6.14
CA VAL A 422 -1.55 6.54 5.09
C VAL A 422 -0.92 6.80 3.74
N SER A 423 -0.84 5.76 2.90
CA SER A 423 -0.53 5.90 1.48
C SER A 423 -1.75 5.50 0.68
N LYS A 424 -2.26 6.46 -0.11
CA LYS A 424 -3.31 6.26 -1.09
C LYS A 424 -2.63 5.83 -2.40
N VAL A 425 -2.81 4.58 -2.79
CA VAL A 425 -2.19 4.01 -3.98
C VAL A 425 -3.26 3.82 -5.05
N THR A 426 -3.14 4.56 -6.15
CA THR A 426 -3.99 4.43 -7.33
C THR A 426 -3.23 3.63 -8.38
N ILE A 427 -3.85 2.59 -8.91
CA ILE A 427 -3.26 1.64 -9.84
C ILE A 427 -4.02 1.70 -11.16
N PHE A 428 -3.31 2.04 -12.23
CA PHE A 428 -3.83 2.03 -13.60
C PHE A 428 -3.38 0.73 -14.29
N VAL A 429 -4.34 -0.13 -14.62
CA VAL A 429 -4.08 -1.37 -15.36
C VAL A 429 -4.32 -1.12 -16.83
N SER A 430 -3.26 -1.23 -17.63
CA SER A 430 -3.31 -1.10 -19.09
C SER A 430 -4.15 -2.23 -19.71
N PRO A 431 -4.83 -2.01 -20.85
CA PRO A 431 -5.47 -3.09 -21.60
C PRO A 431 -4.49 -4.09 -22.22
N TYR A 432 -3.18 -3.78 -22.25
CA TYR A 432 -2.14 -4.61 -22.86
C TYR A 432 -1.32 -5.37 -21.83
N ASP A 433 -0.77 -6.52 -22.21
CA ASP A 433 -0.11 -7.54 -21.38
C ASP A 433 1.44 -7.54 -21.48
N PHE A 434 2.00 -6.65 -22.30
CA PHE A 434 3.41 -6.72 -22.73
C PHE A 434 4.36 -5.74 -22.03
#